data_AF-A0AAD7W165-F1
#
_entry.id   AF-A0AAD7W165-F1
#
_cell.length_a   1.000
_cell.length_b   1.000
_cell.length_c   1.000
_cell.angle_alpha   90.00
_cell.angle_beta   90.00
_cell.angle_gamma   90.00
#
_symmetry.space_group_name_H-M   'P 1'
#
loop_
_entity.id
_entity.type
_entity.pdbx_description
1 polymer ?
#
loop_
_entity_poly.entity_id
_entity_poly.type
_entity_poly.pdbx_seq_one_letter_code
_entity_poly.pdbx_strand_id
1 'polypeptide(L)'
;MEAYEGFKRDRLEDEKPNTQFHDKMTKKRLKTFSDIRKKPSASNPNKVILQPDRKLFAHMVLVAESRHFQMSDVLSHPLGPLPWALANGDGTLRKTNKAVLARELEKQVLPAETIPGPSATIIDGMSLVQKMKGNDQTFSQLAASAWGARV
;
A
#
# COMPACT_ATOMS: atom_id res chain seq x y z
N MET A 1 -29.47 6.55 4.64
CA MET A 1 -29.93 7.96 4.79
C MET A 1 -29.70 8.48 6.19
N GLU A 2 -30.10 7.75 7.24
CA GLU A 2 -29.91 8.15 8.65
C GLU A 2 -28.50 8.67 9.04
N ALA A 3 -27.43 8.02 8.56
CA ALA A 3 -26.07 8.45 8.87
C ALA A 3 -25.68 9.81 8.26
N TYR A 4 -26.26 10.16 7.11
CA TYR A 4 -26.06 11.44 6.44
C TYR A 4 -26.85 12.55 7.13
N GLU A 5 -28.13 12.28 7.45
CA GLU A 5 -28.97 13.23 8.19
C GLU A 5 -28.37 13.56 9.57
N GLY A 6 -27.75 12.59 10.24
CA GLY A 6 -27.00 12.83 11.48
C GLY A 6 -25.82 13.78 11.29
N PHE A 7 -25.01 13.56 10.25
CA PHE A 7 -23.86 14.44 9.97
C PHE A 7 -24.29 15.87 9.62
N LYS A 8 -25.35 16.00 8.81
CA LYS A 8 -25.87 17.29 8.35
C LYS A 8 -26.32 18.15 9.53
N ARG A 9 -27.08 17.58 10.45
CA ARG A 9 -27.53 18.27 11.67
C ARG A 9 -26.37 18.66 12.57
N ASP A 10 -25.57 17.68 12.98
CA ASP A 10 -24.59 17.84 14.06
C ASP A 10 -23.39 18.73 13.69
N ARG A 11 -23.13 18.95 12.39
CA ARG A 11 -21.91 19.63 11.91
C ARG A 11 -22.12 20.68 10.82
N LEU A 12 -23.30 20.73 10.18
CA LEU A 12 -23.55 21.62 9.05
C LEU A 12 -24.65 22.64 9.32
N GLU A 13 -25.71 22.24 10.02
CA GLU A 13 -26.92 23.06 10.19
C GLU A 13 -27.03 23.75 11.56
N ASP A 14 -26.39 23.21 12.61
CA ASP A 14 -26.44 23.82 13.94
C ASP A 14 -25.61 25.12 14.00
N GLU A 15 -26.26 26.25 14.35
CA GLU A 15 -25.60 27.57 14.52
C GLU A 15 -24.56 27.59 15.65
N LYS A 16 -24.69 26.67 16.63
CA LYS A 16 -23.71 26.42 17.68
C LYS A 16 -23.39 24.92 17.73
N PRO A 17 -22.50 24.43 16.85
CA PRO A 17 -22.27 23.01 16.71
C PRO A 17 -21.49 22.47 17.92
N ASN A 18 -21.96 21.37 18.51
CA ASN A 18 -21.27 20.67 19.60
C ASN A 18 -19.94 20.01 19.15
N THR A 19 -19.77 19.81 17.83
CA THR A 19 -18.54 19.32 17.21
C THR A 19 -18.19 20.19 16.02
N GLN A 20 -16.95 20.67 15.93
CA GLN A 20 -16.51 21.46 14.80
C GLN A 20 -16.48 20.62 13.52
N PHE A 21 -16.60 21.28 12.37
CA PHE A 21 -16.57 20.64 11.07
C PHE A 21 -15.33 19.76 10.87
N HIS A 22 -14.16 20.24 11.31
CA HIS A 22 -12.86 19.56 11.15
C HIS A 22 -12.54 18.53 12.24
N ASP A 23 -13.41 18.33 13.23
CA ASP A 23 -13.15 17.37 14.31
C ASP A 23 -13.12 15.94 13.76
N LYS A 24 -12.31 15.07 14.39
CA LYS A 24 -12.20 13.67 13.97
C LYS A 24 -13.58 13.00 14.02
N MET A 25 -13.95 12.29 12.95
CA MET A 25 -15.19 11.52 12.88
C MET A 25 -14.88 10.03 12.94
N THR A 26 -15.55 9.31 13.84
CA THR A 26 -15.42 7.86 13.95
C THR A 26 -15.95 7.18 12.70
N LYS A 27 -15.19 6.22 12.17
CA LYS A 27 -15.56 5.47 10.96
C LYS A 27 -16.85 4.67 11.20
N LYS A 28 -17.97 5.11 10.62
CA LYS A 28 -19.23 4.35 10.62
C LYS A 28 -19.09 3.13 9.71
N ARG A 29 -19.35 1.92 10.23
CA ARG A 29 -19.30 0.65 9.46
C ARG A 29 -20.57 0.47 8.61
N LEU A 30 -20.80 1.39 7.68
CA LEU A 30 -21.93 1.32 6.76
C LEU A 30 -21.71 0.20 5.75
N LYS A 31 -22.77 -0.56 5.48
CA LYS A 31 -22.75 -1.56 4.41
C LYS A 31 -22.66 -0.86 3.06
N THR A 32 -21.77 -1.35 2.22
CA THR A 32 -21.50 -0.91 0.85
C THR A 32 -22.01 -1.96 -0.13
N PHE A 33 -22.03 -1.64 -1.43
CA PHE A 33 -22.33 -2.62 -2.47
C PHE A 33 -21.36 -3.83 -2.46
N SER A 34 -20.16 -3.67 -1.92
CA SER A 34 -19.20 -4.77 -1.74
C SER A 34 -19.64 -5.77 -0.68
N ASP A 35 -20.45 -5.35 0.30
CA ASP A 35 -20.96 -6.21 1.38
C ASP A 35 -22.16 -7.08 0.95
N ILE A 36 -22.77 -6.76 -0.20
CA ILE A 36 -23.85 -7.56 -0.79
C ILE A 36 -23.30 -8.89 -1.33
N ARG A 37 -22.03 -8.93 -1.73
CA ARG A 37 -21.40 -10.16 -2.21
C ARG A 37 -21.07 -11.03 -1.00
N LYS A 38 -21.78 -12.16 -0.85
CA LYS A 38 -21.33 -13.25 0.01
C LYS A 38 -19.95 -13.69 -0.49
N LYS A 39 -18.89 -13.30 0.21
CA LYS A 39 -17.60 -13.95 0.05
C LYS A 39 -17.79 -15.40 0.51
N PRO A 40 -17.48 -16.41 -0.32
CA PRO A 40 -17.44 -17.78 0.18
C PRO A 40 -16.43 -17.80 1.34
N SER A 41 -16.89 -18.15 2.54
CA SER A 41 -15.96 -18.35 3.64
C SER A 41 -15.21 -19.65 3.34
N ALA A 42 -13.94 -19.51 2.97
CA ALA A 42 -13.08 -20.67 2.84
C ALA A 42 -12.91 -21.27 4.25
N SER A 43 -13.54 -22.42 4.46
CA SER A 43 -13.21 -23.35 5.54
C SER A 43 -11.74 -23.73 5.38
N ASN A 44 -10.87 -23.06 6.14
CA ASN A 44 -9.42 -23.22 6.18
C ASN A 44 -8.67 -22.80 4.89
N PRO A 45 -8.04 -21.61 4.85
CA PRO A 45 -7.33 -21.10 3.66
C PRO A 45 -6.22 -22.04 3.18
N ASN A 46 -5.54 -22.75 4.10
CA ASN A 46 -4.48 -23.70 3.75
C ASN A 46 -4.97 -24.91 2.95
N LYS A 47 -6.22 -25.35 3.14
CA LYS A 47 -6.75 -26.55 2.48
C LYS A 47 -7.20 -26.28 1.05
N VAL A 48 -7.60 -25.04 0.77
CA VAL A 48 -8.07 -24.58 -0.56
C VAL A 48 -6.90 -24.40 -1.54
N ILE A 49 -5.70 -24.06 -1.04
CA ILE A 49 -4.50 -23.85 -1.89
C ILE A 49 -3.84 -25.19 -2.27
N LEU A 50 -3.73 -26.14 -1.34
CA LEU A 50 -2.96 -27.39 -1.56
C LEU A 50 -3.64 -28.41 -2.49
N GLN A 51 -4.96 -28.39 -2.65
CA GLN A 51 -5.68 -29.37 -3.47
C GLN A 51 -5.50 -29.17 -5.00
N PRO A 52 -5.63 -27.94 -5.54
CA PRO A 52 -5.30 -27.65 -6.93
C PRO A 52 -3.84 -27.95 -7.27
N ASP A 53 -2.93 -27.62 -6.37
CA ASP A 53 -1.49 -27.76 -6.58
C ASP A 53 -1.06 -29.23 -6.72
N ARG A 54 -1.74 -30.17 -6.07
CA ARG A 54 -1.41 -31.60 -6.15
C ARG A 54 -1.45 -32.14 -7.58
N LYS A 55 -2.44 -31.74 -8.38
CA LYS A 55 -2.55 -32.17 -9.79
C LYS A 55 -1.44 -31.56 -10.64
N LEU A 56 -1.11 -30.28 -10.38
CA LEU A 56 -0.02 -29.59 -11.05
C LEU A 56 1.33 -30.27 -10.76
N PHE A 57 1.63 -30.57 -9.50
CA PHE A 57 2.86 -31.28 -9.13
C PHE A 57 2.94 -32.69 -9.74
N ALA A 58 1.83 -33.42 -9.79
CA ALA A 58 1.80 -34.72 -10.46
C ALA A 58 2.15 -34.61 -11.96
N HIS A 59 1.63 -33.59 -12.65
CA HIS A 59 1.99 -33.33 -14.05
C HIS A 59 3.46 -32.90 -14.20
N MET A 60 3.99 -32.06 -13.30
CA MET A 60 5.40 -31.67 -13.34
C MET A 60 6.33 -32.89 -13.20
N VAL A 61 6.01 -33.81 -12.28
CA VAL A 61 6.78 -35.06 -12.10
C VAL A 61 6.72 -35.94 -13.36
N LEU A 62 5.53 -36.08 -13.97
CA LEU A 62 5.37 -36.85 -15.21
C LEU A 62 6.19 -36.25 -16.37
N VAL A 63 6.15 -34.92 -16.53
CA VAL A 63 6.93 -34.21 -17.55
C VAL A 63 8.42 -34.34 -17.28
N ALA A 64 8.85 -34.20 -16.03
CA ALA A 64 10.24 -34.37 -15.63
C ALA A 64 10.77 -35.77 -15.99
N GLU A 65 10.00 -36.82 -15.69
CA GLU A 65 10.35 -38.20 -16.04
C GLU A 65 10.45 -38.39 -17.56
N SER A 66 9.43 -37.95 -18.31
CA SER A 66 9.38 -38.12 -19.77
C SER A 66 10.43 -37.31 -20.55
N ARG A 67 10.95 -36.23 -19.97
CA ARG A 67 11.94 -35.34 -20.59
C ARG A 67 13.34 -35.49 -19.99
N HIS A 68 13.54 -36.42 -19.06
CA HIS A 68 14.77 -36.58 -18.28
C HIS A 68 15.25 -35.27 -17.64
N PHE A 69 14.29 -34.49 -17.11
CA PHE A 69 14.54 -33.20 -16.48
C PHE A 69 14.63 -33.36 -14.96
N GLN A 70 15.57 -32.68 -14.32
CA GLN A 70 15.66 -32.72 -12.85
C GLN A 70 14.70 -31.70 -12.22
N MET A 71 13.77 -32.20 -11.39
CA MET A 71 12.81 -31.35 -10.69
C MET A 71 13.48 -30.33 -9.75
N SER A 72 14.67 -30.64 -9.20
CA SER A 72 15.48 -29.70 -8.42
C SER A 72 15.78 -28.42 -9.21
N ASP A 73 16.09 -28.55 -10.50
CA ASP A 73 16.44 -27.43 -11.37
C ASP A 73 15.20 -26.63 -11.78
N VAL A 74 14.05 -27.27 -11.92
CA VAL A 74 12.77 -26.55 -12.13
C VAL A 74 12.45 -25.71 -10.91
N LEU A 75 12.54 -26.31 -9.72
CA LEU A 75 12.16 -25.68 -8.46
C LEU A 75 13.18 -24.62 -7.98
N SER A 76 14.37 -24.55 -8.57
CA SER A 76 15.33 -23.47 -8.32
C SER A 76 14.96 -22.16 -9.02
N HIS A 77 13.97 -22.18 -9.92
CA HIS A 77 13.53 -21.01 -10.68
C HIS A 77 12.10 -20.60 -10.29
N PRO A 78 11.73 -19.31 -10.41
CA PRO A 78 10.36 -18.86 -10.16
C PRO A 78 9.37 -19.52 -11.14
N LEU A 79 8.41 -20.28 -10.61
CA LEU A 79 7.37 -20.96 -11.41
C LEU A 79 6.11 -20.11 -11.63
N GLY A 80 6.03 -18.98 -10.95
CA GLY A 80 4.95 -18.00 -11.11
C GLY A 80 5.45 -16.75 -11.85
N PRO A 81 4.52 -15.93 -12.36
CA PRO A 81 4.86 -14.65 -12.99
C PRO A 81 5.52 -13.65 -12.03
N LEU A 82 5.45 -13.92 -10.72
CA LEU A 82 6.05 -13.11 -9.67
C LEU A 82 6.93 -13.98 -8.77
N PRO A 83 8.11 -13.49 -8.35
CA PRO A 83 8.93 -14.13 -7.32
C PRO A 83 8.14 -14.30 -6.03
N TRP A 84 8.38 -15.40 -5.30
CA TRP A 84 7.74 -15.67 -4.00
C TRP A 84 8.00 -14.57 -2.96
N ALA A 85 9.13 -13.86 -3.05
CA ALA A 85 9.40 -12.69 -2.21
C ALA A 85 8.37 -11.55 -2.40
N LEU A 86 7.72 -11.51 -3.57
CA LEU A 86 6.77 -10.47 -3.98
C LEU A 86 5.33 -10.99 -4.11
N ALA A 87 5.10 -12.29 -3.96
CA ALA A 87 3.78 -12.91 -4.13
C ALA A 87 3.23 -13.47 -2.81
N ASN A 88 1.91 -13.51 -2.70
CA ASN A 88 1.21 -14.33 -1.72
C ASN A 88 1.18 -15.79 -2.21
N GLY A 89 0.85 -16.74 -1.32
CA GLY A 89 0.77 -18.16 -1.67
C GLY A 89 -0.30 -18.51 -2.72
N ASP A 90 -1.22 -17.58 -3.02
CA ASP A 90 -2.21 -17.70 -4.10
C ASP A 90 -1.75 -17.05 -5.42
N GLY A 91 -0.50 -16.60 -5.51
CA GLY A 91 0.09 -15.95 -6.69
C GLY A 91 -0.27 -14.47 -6.85
N THR A 92 -1.11 -13.91 -5.98
CA THR A 92 -1.40 -12.47 -6.01
C THR A 92 -0.22 -11.64 -5.51
N LEU A 93 -0.05 -10.42 -6.01
CA LEU A 93 1.02 -9.53 -5.54
C LEU A 93 0.86 -9.28 -4.03
N ARG A 94 1.90 -9.59 -3.26
CA ARG A 94 1.94 -9.31 -1.83
C ARG A 94 1.88 -7.81 -1.66
N LYS A 95 0.85 -7.31 -0.95
CA LYS A 95 0.78 -5.90 -0.58
C LYS A 95 1.84 -5.63 0.48
N THR A 96 3.07 -5.40 0.06
CA THR A 96 4.15 -4.99 0.94
C THR A 96 3.94 -3.54 1.32
N ASN A 97 4.07 -3.23 2.61
CA ASN A 97 4.15 -1.86 3.05
C ASN A 97 5.42 -1.25 2.46
N LYS A 98 5.28 -0.37 1.46
CA LYS A 98 6.41 0.29 0.79
C LYS A 98 7.38 0.94 1.80
N ALA A 99 6.88 1.44 2.92
CA ALA A 99 7.70 2.03 3.98
C ALA A 99 8.59 1.00 4.69
N VAL A 100 8.13 -0.25 4.83
CA VAL A 100 8.94 -1.32 5.45
C VAL A 100 10.05 -1.75 4.49
N LEU A 101 9.76 -1.88 3.19
CA LEU A 101 10.79 -2.18 2.20
C LEU A 101 11.85 -1.08 2.14
N ALA A 102 11.43 0.19 2.08
CA ALA A 102 12.36 1.33 2.07
C ALA A 102 13.29 1.30 3.29
N ARG A 103 12.75 1.09 4.50
CA ARG A 103 13.55 0.95 5.72
C ARG A 103 14.54 -0.21 5.68
N GLU A 104 14.15 -1.34 5.09
CA GLU A 104 15.04 -2.50 5.00
C GLU A 104 16.15 -2.29 3.98
N LEU A 105 15.87 -1.57 2.90
CA LEU A 105 16.89 -1.15 1.93
C LEU A 105 17.84 -0.11 2.54
N GLU A 106 17.33 0.85 3.31
CA GLU A 106 18.13 1.86 4.02
C GLU A 106 19.15 1.23 4.97
N LYS A 107 18.82 0.12 5.65
CA LYS A 107 19.77 -0.59 6.53
C LYS A 107 21.01 -1.10 5.81
N GLN A 108 20.90 -1.36 4.50
CA GLN A 108 21.99 -1.93 3.70
C GLN A 108 22.81 -0.86 2.97
N VAL A 109 22.46 0.41 3.13
CA VAL A 109 23.09 1.53 2.43
C VAL A 109 23.59 2.53 3.46
N LEU A 110 24.90 2.79 3.45
CA LEU A 110 25.45 3.91 4.19
C LEU A 110 25.05 5.21 3.49
N PRO A 111 24.69 6.28 4.23
CA PRO A 111 24.47 7.59 3.64
C PRO A 111 25.69 7.98 2.81
N ALA A 112 25.47 8.40 1.56
CA ALA A 112 26.55 8.89 0.73
C ALA A 112 27.10 10.19 1.34
N GLU A 113 28.36 10.18 1.79
CA GLU A 113 29.03 11.39 2.31
C GLU A 113 29.30 12.42 1.22
N THR A 114 29.50 11.94 -0.02
CA THR A 114 29.71 12.76 -1.21
C THR A 114 28.81 12.30 -2.34
N ILE A 115 28.07 13.25 -2.91
CA ILE A 115 27.24 13.01 -4.10
C ILE A 115 28.13 13.27 -5.33
N PRO A 116 28.46 12.25 -6.14
CA PRO A 116 29.29 12.43 -7.33
C PRO A 116 28.54 13.23 -8.40
N GLY A 117 29.24 14.16 -9.06
CA GLY A 117 28.68 14.97 -10.13
C GLY A 117 28.67 14.27 -11.50
N PRO A 118 27.76 14.63 -12.42
CA PRO A 118 26.60 15.51 -12.22
C PRO A 118 25.44 14.76 -11.54
N SER A 119 24.83 15.39 -10.53
CA SER A 119 23.75 14.80 -9.74
C SER A 119 22.45 15.60 -9.82
N ALA A 120 21.31 14.93 -9.66
CA ALA A 120 20.02 15.57 -9.49
C ALA A 120 19.56 15.48 -8.03
N THR A 121 18.96 16.54 -7.51
CA THR A 121 18.37 16.58 -6.17
C THR A 121 16.85 16.56 -6.30
N ILE A 122 16.19 15.63 -5.61
CA ILE A 122 14.73 15.58 -5.51
C ILE A 122 14.33 16.17 -4.16
N ILE A 123 13.48 17.18 -4.18
CA ILE A 123 12.96 17.86 -2.99
C ILE A 123 11.48 17.52 -2.88
N ASP A 124 11.05 16.96 -1.74
CA ASP A 124 9.63 16.79 -1.42
C ASP A 124 9.04 18.13 -0.96
N GLY A 125 8.47 18.88 -1.90
CA GLY A 125 7.82 20.16 -1.63
C GLY A 125 6.66 20.05 -0.65
N MET A 126 5.92 18.93 -0.64
CA MET A 126 4.79 18.76 0.27
C MET A 126 5.25 18.56 1.71
N SER A 127 6.39 17.89 1.92
CA SER A 127 7.02 17.79 3.25
C SER A 127 7.40 19.15 3.82
N LEU A 128 7.89 20.07 2.96
CA LEU A 128 8.22 21.44 3.36
C LEU A 128 6.97 22.22 3.75
N VAL A 129 5.89 22.09 2.97
CA VAL A 129 4.59 22.71 3.27
C VAL A 129 4.01 22.20 4.59
N GLN A 130 4.08 20.90 4.86
CA GLN A 130 3.57 20.32 6.11
C GLN A 130 4.38 20.74 7.35
N LYS A 131 5.67 21.08 7.19
CA LYS A 131 6.49 21.63 8.27
C LYS A 131 6.14 23.08 8.62
N MET A 132 5.53 23.82 7.68
CA MET A 132 5.08 25.18 7.94
C MET A 132 3.85 25.14 8.85
N LYS A 133 3.89 25.89 9.95
CA LYS A 133 2.73 26.06 10.83
C LYS A 133 1.75 27.02 10.16
N GLY A 134 0.46 26.67 10.16
CA GLY A 134 -0.62 27.46 9.54
C GLY A 134 -0.92 28.74 10.30
N ASN A 135 0.01 29.69 10.28
CA ASN A 135 -0.05 30.95 11.03
C ASN A 135 -0.74 32.06 10.20
N ASP A 136 -1.92 31.80 9.63
CA ASP A 136 -2.69 32.76 8.81
C ASP A 136 -1.89 33.42 7.66
N GLN A 137 -0.85 32.74 7.17
CA GLN A 137 -0.02 33.24 6.08
C GLN A 137 -0.72 33.06 4.74
N THR A 138 -0.58 34.06 3.86
CA THR A 138 -1.05 33.93 2.48
C THR A 138 -0.20 32.93 1.69
N PHE A 139 -0.72 32.36 0.61
CA PHE A 139 0.04 31.44 -0.26
C PHE A 139 1.35 32.05 -0.77
N SER A 140 1.38 33.37 -1.03
CA SER A 140 2.58 34.09 -1.43
C SER A 140 3.65 34.09 -0.32
N GLN A 141 3.25 34.34 0.93
CA GLN A 141 4.15 34.32 2.08
C GLN A 141 4.69 32.90 2.36
N LEU A 142 3.85 31.88 2.21
CA LEU A 142 4.27 30.48 2.33
C LEU A 142 5.27 30.09 1.23
N ALA A 143 5.05 30.50 -0.02
CA ALA A 143 5.97 30.24 -1.12
C ALA A 143 7.33 30.92 -0.91
N ALA A 144 7.33 32.19 -0.48
CA ALA A 144 8.54 32.94 -0.17
C ALA A 144 9.32 32.31 1.00
N SER A 145 8.63 31.81 2.02
CA SER A 145 9.22 31.12 3.17
C SER A 145 9.83 29.76 2.78
N ALA A 146 9.13 28.98 1.95
CA ALA A 146 9.57 27.65 1.57
C ALA A 146 10.75 27.66 0.60
N TRP A 147 10.72 28.55 -0.41
CA TRP A 147 11.61 28.48 -1.58
C TRP A 147 12.56 29.68 -1.70
N GLY A 148 12.44 30.67 -0.80
CA GLY A 148 13.14 31.95 -0.92
C GLY A 148 12.48 32.82 -2.00
N ALA A 149 12.47 34.14 -1.79
CA ALA A 149 11.89 35.09 -2.73
C ALA A 149 12.67 35.14 -4.05
N ARG A 150 12.44 34.17 -4.93
CA ARG A 150 12.85 34.13 -6.34
C ARG A 150 12.04 33.06 -7.07
N VAL A 151 10.89 33.50 -7.59
CA VAL A 151 10.40 33.03 -8.89
C VAL A 151 10.37 34.25 -9.79
#